data_AF-A0ABD0VN64-F1
#
_entry.id   AF-A0ABD0VN64-F1
#
_cell.length_a   1.000
_cell.length_b   1.000
_cell.length_c   1.000
_cell.angle_alpha   90.00
_cell.angle_beta   90.00
_cell.angle_gamma   90.00
#
_symmetry.space_group_name_H-M   'P 1'
#
loop_
_entity.id
_entity.type
_entity.pdbx_description
1 polymer ?
#
loop_
_entity_poly.entity_id
_entity_poly.type
_entity_poly.pdbx_seq_one_letter_code
_entity_poly.pdbx_strand_id
1 'polypeptide(L)'
;MEEAFKLFTLMAETRNVVSFTALIGGYVQNGNNDKAAILFSEMRKDGFDPNDFTYSTILTAAPMISPYLIHCLLIKTRYECFPSVGTALLDAYTKVGNIQAASMAFEKIEEKDIVAWSAMLGSYAQAGDTEGSIKLFKAMAREGVVPNEFTLSSIINVCAGITAAVDQGRQFHAESIKFRQQDNICVSSALITMYAKKGSIENAYKVFQKQSARDLVSWNSMISGFAQHGYGKSALDIFRDMEARGLEMDEITFIGVIMACTHTGLVEEGKRYFNLMVKNHGICPTMEVYACMVDLYGRAGKLEEAMKLINGMPFEPDAMVWRILLGVCRVHRNVELGEIAAENLIKLEPQDSAAYVLLSNIYAAAGEWEKKGRIRKLMDDRKVKKEAGLSWIQVKNKVHAFIASDTTHSLSDQIYRKLEEIKLKLKEKGYVPDTNFVLHDLEHEHKEALLAQHSEKLAIAFGLISTPDGSPLQIVKNLRVCGDCHTVIKLVSEIEGRNIVVRDSNRFHHFKGGSCSCGDFW
;
A
#
# COMPACT_ATOMS: atom_id res chain seq x y z
N MET A 1 19.16 35.04 4.96
CA MET A 1 17.85 35.69 5.20
C MET A 1 17.95 37.01 5.95
N GLU A 2 18.69 37.10 7.06
CA GLU A 2 18.78 38.37 7.82
C GLU A 2 19.36 39.54 7.02
N GLU A 3 20.38 39.30 6.18
CA GLU A 3 20.94 40.33 5.29
C GLU A 3 19.95 40.82 4.24
N ALA A 4 19.15 39.91 3.67
CA ALA A 4 18.10 40.25 2.71
C ALA A 4 17.00 41.10 3.37
N PHE A 5 16.61 40.79 4.61
CA PHE A 5 15.67 41.61 5.37
C PHE A 5 16.24 43.00 5.70
N LYS A 6 17.52 43.07 6.11
CA LYS A 6 18.20 44.36 6.34
C LYS A 6 18.21 45.23 5.09
N LEU A 7 18.57 44.66 3.93
CA LEU A 7 18.54 45.38 2.65
C LEU A 7 17.12 45.87 2.33
N PHE A 8 16.11 45.03 2.53
CA PHE A 8 14.71 45.40 2.34
C PHE A 8 14.23 46.54 3.26
N THR A 9 14.74 46.61 4.50
CA THR A 9 14.49 47.75 5.40
C THR A 9 15.17 49.03 4.96
N LEU A 10 16.39 48.95 4.42
CA LEU A 10 17.13 50.11 3.90
C LEU A 10 16.52 50.67 2.61
N MET A 11 15.77 49.84 1.86
CA MET A 11 15.12 50.22 0.62
C MET A 11 13.74 50.89 0.80
N ALA A 12 13.38 51.38 1.99
CA ALA A 12 12.03 51.82 2.34
C ALA A 12 11.33 52.70 1.28
N GLU A 13 12.04 53.67 0.68
CA GLU A 13 11.51 54.59 -0.34
C GLU A 13 11.42 53.98 -1.75
N THR A 14 12.09 52.85 -1.98
CA THR A 14 12.22 52.18 -3.29
C THR A 14 11.55 50.80 -3.32
N ARG A 15 10.84 50.42 -2.25
CA ARG A 15 10.10 49.16 -2.18
C ARG A 15 9.05 49.10 -3.29
N ASN A 16 8.93 47.92 -3.87
CA ASN A 16 7.94 47.60 -4.89
C ASN A 16 7.49 46.14 -4.75
N VAL A 17 6.49 45.76 -5.53
CA VAL A 17 5.94 44.39 -5.55
C VAL A 17 7.05 43.34 -5.64
N VAL A 18 8.01 43.52 -6.55
CA VAL A 18 9.11 42.56 -6.78
C VAL A 18 9.98 42.37 -5.54
N SER A 19 10.34 43.46 -4.84
CA SER A 19 11.14 43.40 -3.62
C SER A 19 10.41 42.66 -2.49
N PHE A 20 9.10 42.84 -2.35
CA PHE A 20 8.26 42.09 -1.41
C PHE A 20 8.18 40.61 -1.82
N THR A 21 7.87 40.31 -3.10
CA THR A 21 7.76 38.93 -3.61
C THR A 21 9.05 38.16 -3.38
N ALA A 22 10.20 38.76 -3.66
CA ALA A 22 11.51 38.12 -3.48
C ALA A 22 11.76 37.76 -2.00
N LEU A 23 11.43 38.66 -1.08
CA LEU A 23 11.64 38.42 0.35
C LEU A 23 10.62 37.42 0.93
N ILE A 24 9.36 37.46 0.47
CA ILE A 24 8.35 36.43 0.79
C ILE A 24 8.84 35.07 0.32
N GLY A 25 9.29 34.95 -0.93
CA GLY A 25 9.84 33.70 -1.49
C GLY A 25 11.05 33.20 -0.74
N GLY A 26 11.96 34.10 -0.37
CA GLY A 26 13.11 33.78 0.49
C GLY A 26 12.68 33.20 1.84
N TYR A 27 11.67 33.78 2.49
CA TYR A 27 11.17 33.22 3.76
C TYR A 27 10.53 31.85 3.59
N VAL A 28 9.72 31.64 2.56
CA VAL A 28 9.10 30.33 2.26
C VAL A 28 10.15 29.27 1.97
N GLN A 29 11.15 29.57 1.14
CA GLN A 29 12.25 28.64 0.81
C GLN A 29 13.09 28.25 2.03
N ASN A 30 13.14 29.11 3.05
CA ASN A 30 13.83 28.83 4.31
C ASN A 30 12.89 28.27 5.40
N GLY A 31 11.66 27.87 5.05
CA GLY A 31 10.68 27.29 5.99
C GLY A 31 10.06 28.29 6.99
N ASN A 32 10.34 29.59 6.85
CA ASN A 32 9.81 30.65 7.73
C ASN A 32 8.46 31.16 7.20
N ASN A 33 7.49 30.26 7.11
CA ASN A 33 6.18 30.51 6.49
C ASN A 33 5.34 31.57 7.24
N ASP A 34 5.54 31.69 8.55
CA ASP A 34 4.95 32.71 9.41
C ASP A 34 5.42 34.13 9.02
N LYS A 35 6.72 34.32 8.83
CA LYS A 35 7.31 35.60 8.40
C LYS A 35 6.88 35.96 6.98
N ALA A 36 6.79 34.96 6.09
CA ALA A 36 6.25 35.15 4.75
C ALA A 36 4.80 35.66 4.78
N ALA A 37 3.94 35.09 5.65
CA ALA A 37 2.56 35.52 5.83
C ALA A 37 2.44 36.96 6.37
N ILE A 38 3.27 37.31 7.35
CA ILE A 38 3.31 38.67 7.92
C ILE A 38 3.70 39.67 6.83
N LEU A 39 4.76 39.38 6.07
CA LEU A 39 5.26 40.26 5.03
C LEU A 39 4.27 40.43 3.87
N PHE A 40 3.54 39.36 3.51
CA PHE A 40 2.44 39.43 2.55
C PHE A 40 1.29 40.34 3.04
N SER A 41 1.00 40.31 4.34
CA SER A 41 0.02 41.21 4.97
C SER A 41 0.49 42.67 4.98
N GLU A 42 1.76 42.91 5.30
CA GLU A 42 2.40 44.24 5.26
C GLU A 42 2.36 44.83 3.85
N MET A 43 2.77 44.07 2.83
CA MET A 43 2.71 44.47 1.43
C MET A 43 1.35 45.06 1.05
N ARG A 44 0.26 44.39 1.44
CA ARG A 44 -1.10 44.82 1.16
C ARG A 44 -1.54 46.03 1.98
N LYS A 45 -1.08 46.15 3.23
CA LYS A 45 -1.36 47.31 4.09
C LYS A 45 -0.68 48.57 3.58
N ASP A 46 0.51 48.41 3.02
CA ASP A 46 1.31 49.49 2.44
C ASP A 46 0.82 49.89 1.03
N GLY A 47 -0.27 49.27 0.53
CA GLY A 47 -0.90 49.61 -0.74
C GLY A 47 -0.24 48.98 -1.97
N PHE A 48 0.63 47.98 -1.80
CA PHE A 48 1.20 47.23 -2.92
C PHE A 48 0.29 46.04 -3.28
N ASP A 49 -0.22 46.04 -4.50
CA ASP A 49 -1.07 44.96 -5.00
C ASP A 49 -0.25 43.70 -5.34
N PRO A 50 -0.60 42.53 -4.77
CA PRO A 50 0.03 41.27 -5.14
C PRO A 50 -0.22 40.92 -6.62
N ASN A 51 0.83 40.45 -7.29
CA ASN A 51 0.73 39.89 -8.63
C ASN A 51 0.68 38.34 -8.58
N ASP A 52 0.64 37.73 -9.75
CA ASP A 52 0.63 36.28 -9.96
C ASP A 52 1.82 35.57 -9.30
N PHE A 53 3.03 36.14 -9.36
CA PHE A 53 4.20 35.59 -8.68
C PHE A 53 4.06 35.63 -7.15
N THR A 54 3.56 36.73 -6.60
CA THR A 54 3.33 36.84 -5.14
C THR A 54 2.29 35.83 -4.67
N TYR A 55 1.18 35.69 -5.39
CA TYR A 55 0.14 34.73 -5.06
C TYR A 55 0.64 33.29 -5.16
N SER A 56 1.32 32.94 -6.25
CA SER A 56 1.90 31.60 -6.42
C SER A 56 2.88 31.27 -5.30
N THR A 57 3.72 32.23 -4.92
CA THR A 57 4.71 32.07 -3.84
C THR A 57 4.04 31.87 -2.49
N ILE A 58 3.07 32.70 -2.10
CA ILE A 58 2.46 32.60 -0.76
C ILE A 58 1.62 31.33 -0.60
N LEU A 59 1.02 30.81 -1.68
CA LEU A 59 0.29 29.55 -1.68
C LEU A 59 1.19 28.34 -1.38
N THR A 60 2.47 28.38 -1.78
CA THR A 60 3.41 27.29 -1.46
C THR A 60 3.70 27.15 0.03
N ALA A 61 3.38 28.16 0.85
CA ALA A 61 3.49 28.12 2.31
C ALA A 61 2.37 27.32 3.00
N ALA A 62 1.39 26.79 2.25
CA ALA A 62 0.44 25.82 2.78
C ALA A 62 1.18 24.56 3.30
N PRO A 63 0.71 23.94 4.40
CA PRO A 63 -0.56 24.18 5.08
C PRO A 63 -0.50 25.26 6.17
N MET A 64 0.66 25.88 6.43
CA MET A 64 0.82 26.88 7.50
C MET A 64 -0.07 28.11 7.27
N ILE A 65 -0.24 28.48 5.99
CA ILE A 65 -1.23 29.47 5.57
C ILE A 65 -2.44 28.73 5.02
N SER A 66 -3.62 29.10 5.52
CA SER A 66 -4.88 28.53 5.05
C SER A 66 -5.11 28.87 3.56
N PRO A 67 -5.17 27.88 2.65
CA PRO A 67 -5.39 28.13 1.23
C PRO A 67 -6.73 28.82 0.97
N TYR A 68 -7.72 28.62 1.83
CA TYR A 68 -9.05 29.25 1.72
C TYR A 68 -8.99 30.78 1.83
N LEU A 69 -8.11 31.32 2.69
CA LEU A 69 -7.97 32.78 2.84
C LEU A 69 -7.37 33.42 1.59
N ILE A 70 -6.35 32.77 1.02
CA ILE A 70 -5.73 33.23 -0.20
C ILE A 70 -6.68 33.07 -1.39
N HIS A 71 -7.41 31.96 -1.48
CA HIS A 71 -8.41 31.73 -2.54
C HIS A 71 -9.48 32.82 -2.58
N CYS A 72 -10.01 33.24 -1.42
CA CYS A 72 -10.95 34.37 -1.35
C CYS A 72 -10.37 35.66 -1.94
N LEU A 73 -9.06 35.91 -1.78
CA LEU A 73 -8.39 37.05 -2.40
C LEU A 73 -8.27 36.86 -3.91
N LEU A 74 -7.90 35.67 -4.37
CA LEU A 74 -7.78 35.33 -5.79
C LEU A 74 -9.09 35.50 -6.55
N ILE A 75 -10.22 35.13 -5.96
CA ILE A 75 -11.56 35.35 -6.53
C ILE A 75 -11.81 36.86 -6.70
N LYS A 76 -11.50 37.66 -5.67
CA LYS A 76 -11.70 39.12 -5.70
C LYS A 76 -10.82 39.82 -6.74
N THR A 77 -9.58 39.36 -6.89
CA THR A 77 -8.59 39.95 -7.81
C THR A 77 -8.57 39.27 -9.18
N ARG A 78 -9.37 38.21 -9.38
CA ARG A 78 -9.47 37.39 -10.61
C ARG A 78 -8.18 36.69 -11.03
N TYR A 79 -7.27 36.41 -10.09
CA TYR A 79 -6.05 35.67 -10.37
C TYR A 79 -6.24 34.14 -10.35
N GLU A 80 -7.40 33.63 -9.92
CA GLU A 80 -7.68 32.18 -9.85
C GLU A 80 -7.65 31.47 -11.22
N CYS A 81 -7.88 32.20 -12.31
CA CYS A 81 -7.86 31.64 -13.66
C CYS A 81 -6.44 31.55 -14.27
N PHE A 82 -5.45 32.21 -13.68
CA PHE A 82 -4.09 32.23 -14.22
C PHE A 82 -3.40 30.87 -13.98
N PRO A 83 -2.76 30.25 -14.99
CA PRO A 83 -2.16 28.90 -14.86
C PRO A 83 -1.22 28.73 -13.67
N SER A 84 -0.29 29.67 -13.46
CA SER A 84 0.69 29.61 -12.37
C SER A 84 0.03 29.66 -10.99
N VAL A 85 -0.91 30.59 -10.82
CA VAL A 85 -1.61 30.83 -9.55
C VAL A 85 -2.61 29.72 -9.26
N GLY A 86 -3.41 29.32 -10.25
CA GLY A 86 -4.38 28.25 -10.10
C GLY A 86 -3.72 26.90 -9.83
N THR A 87 -2.57 26.61 -10.44
CA THR A 87 -1.78 25.40 -10.15
C THR A 87 -1.21 25.44 -8.73
N ALA A 88 -0.69 26.59 -8.27
CA ALA A 88 -0.24 26.75 -6.89
C ALA A 88 -1.39 26.63 -5.87
N LEU A 89 -2.58 27.10 -6.23
CA LEU A 89 -3.78 27.00 -5.39
C LEU A 89 -4.26 25.54 -5.29
N LEU A 90 -4.26 24.84 -6.41
CA LEU A 90 -4.51 23.40 -6.46
C LEU A 90 -3.53 22.64 -5.55
N ASP A 91 -2.23 22.88 -5.66
CA ASP A 91 -1.20 22.23 -4.83
C ASP A 91 -1.42 22.53 -3.34
N ALA A 92 -1.76 23.78 -3.01
CA ALA A 92 -2.07 24.18 -1.64
C ALA A 92 -3.30 23.44 -1.09
N TYR A 93 -4.33 23.20 -1.91
CA TYR A 93 -5.49 22.39 -1.53
C TYR A 93 -5.18 20.90 -1.38
N THR A 94 -4.34 20.36 -2.27
CA THR A 94 -3.85 18.98 -2.17
C THR A 94 -3.07 18.77 -0.87
N LYS A 95 -2.20 19.71 -0.49
CA LYS A 95 -1.42 19.66 0.78
C LYS A 95 -2.27 19.66 2.04
N VAL A 96 -3.46 20.29 2.01
CA VAL A 96 -4.42 20.22 3.13
C VAL A 96 -5.43 19.08 3.01
N GLY A 97 -5.25 18.19 2.02
CA GLY A 97 -6.09 17.01 1.80
C GLY A 97 -7.48 17.30 1.21
N ASN A 98 -7.74 18.52 0.71
CA ASN A 98 -9.03 18.87 0.10
C ASN A 98 -9.00 18.73 -1.43
N ILE A 99 -9.11 17.50 -1.90
CA ILE A 99 -9.07 17.15 -3.33
C ILE A 99 -10.25 17.76 -4.11
N GLN A 100 -11.42 17.90 -3.48
CA GLN A 100 -12.59 18.53 -4.08
C GLN A 100 -12.29 20.01 -4.42
N ALA A 101 -11.73 20.75 -3.47
CA ALA A 101 -11.34 22.15 -3.69
C ALA A 101 -10.19 22.28 -4.69
N ALA A 102 -9.24 21.34 -4.69
CA ALA A 102 -8.20 21.28 -5.72
C ALA A 102 -8.81 21.09 -7.12
N SER A 103 -9.78 20.18 -7.28
CA SER A 103 -10.49 19.96 -8.54
C SER A 103 -11.23 21.22 -9.01
N MET A 104 -11.89 21.94 -8.09
CA MET A 104 -12.57 23.19 -8.42
C MET A 104 -11.58 24.28 -8.87
N ALA A 105 -10.43 24.41 -8.19
CA ALA A 105 -9.37 25.33 -8.60
C ALA A 105 -8.83 24.98 -9.99
N PHE A 106 -8.59 23.70 -10.26
CA PHE A 106 -8.17 23.22 -11.57
C PHE A 106 -9.15 23.61 -12.68
N GLU A 107 -10.45 23.38 -12.47
CA GLU A 107 -11.49 23.72 -13.46
C GLU A 107 -11.45 25.19 -13.86
N LYS A 108 -11.14 26.11 -12.92
CA LYS A 108 -11.07 27.56 -13.14
C LYS A 108 -9.87 28.03 -13.94
N ILE A 109 -8.81 27.23 -14.06
CA ILE A 109 -7.61 27.60 -14.82
C ILE A 109 -7.96 27.75 -16.31
N GLU A 110 -7.70 28.92 -16.88
CA GLU A 110 -7.72 29.17 -18.32
C GLU A 110 -6.44 28.61 -18.96
N GLU A 111 -6.53 28.04 -20.17
CA GLU A 111 -5.38 27.49 -20.90
C GLU A 111 -4.48 26.57 -20.05
N LYS A 112 -5.06 25.50 -19.49
CA LYS A 112 -4.37 24.52 -18.65
C LYS A 112 -3.13 23.94 -19.33
N ASP A 113 -1.97 24.26 -18.78
CA ASP A 113 -0.70 23.69 -19.22
C ASP A 113 -0.44 22.29 -18.63
N ILE A 114 0.62 21.63 -19.11
CA ILE A 114 0.99 20.29 -18.64
C ILE A 114 1.29 20.24 -17.14
N VAL A 115 1.67 21.35 -16.52
CA VAL A 115 1.98 21.43 -15.09
C VAL A 115 0.68 21.36 -14.29
N ALA A 116 -0.34 22.11 -14.69
CA ALA A 116 -1.68 22.03 -14.09
C ALA A 116 -2.27 20.61 -14.19
N TRP A 117 -2.17 19.98 -15.36
CA TRP A 117 -2.63 18.60 -15.58
C TRP A 117 -1.87 17.58 -14.71
N SER A 118 -0.56 17.71 -14.64
CA SER A 118 0.33 16.86 -13.82
C SER A 118 0.01 16.99 -12.34
N ALA A 119 -0.19 18.22 -11.85
CA ALA A 119 -0.50 18.49 -10.46
C ALA A 119 -1.88 17.93 -10.05
N MET A 120 -2.91 18.06 -10.90
CA MET A 120 -4.22 17.48 -10.62
C MET A 120 -4.20 15.94 -10.67
N LEU A 121 -3.46 15.34 -11.61
CA LEU A 121 -3.24 13.88 -11.62
C LEU A 121 -2.49 13.40 -10.38
N GLY A 122 -1.47 14.14 -9.94
CA GLY A 122 -0.75 13.87 -8.69
C GLY A 122 -1.65 13.94 -7.47
N SER A 123 -2.57 14.91 -7.43
CA SER A 123 -3.57 15.08 -6.37
C SER A 123 -4.49 13.86 -6.27
N TYR A 124 -5.08 13.42 -7.39
CA TYR A 124 -5.89 12.20 -7.40
C TYR A 124 -5.08 10.94 -7.06
N ALA A 125 -3.83 10.86 -7.49
CA ALA A 125 -2.94 9.75 -7.16
C ALA A 125 -2.66 9.66 -5.66
N GLN A 126 -2.38 10.78 -5.00
CA GLN A 126 -2.19 10.85 -3.55
C GLN A 126 -3.46 10.48 -2.78
N ALA A 127 -4.63 10.83 -3.33
CA ALA A 127 -5.93 10.46 -2.77
C ALA A 127 -6.32 8.99 -3.02
N GLY A 128 -5.60 8.27 -3.87
CA GLY A 128 -5.94 6.92 -4.30
C GLY A 128 -7.18 6.84 -5.22
N ASP A 129 -7.64 7.96 -5.77
CA ASP A 129 -8.80 8.01 -6.66
C ASP A 129 -8.43 7.52 -8.06
N THR A 130 -8.63 6.22 -8.27
CA THR A 130 -8.30 5.56 -9.54
C THR A 130 -9.20 5.99 -10.68
N GLU A 131 -10.49 6.16 -10.42
CA GLU A 131 -11.45 6.48 -11.45
C GLU A 131 -11.31 7.94 -11.89
N GLY A 132 -11.17 8.86 -10.94
CA GLY A 132 -10.89 10.28 -11.18
C GLY A 132 -9.62 10.48 -11.98
N SER A 133 -8.51 9.83 -11.60
CA SER A 133 -7.23 9.91 -12.31
C SER A 133 -7.36 9.46 -13.78
N ILE A 134 -8.03 8.34 -14.04
CA ILE A 134 -8.20 7.82 -15.42
C ILE A 134 -9.11 8.73 -16.25
N LYS A 135 -10.19 9.27 -15.66
CA LYS A 135 -11.08 10.22 -16.34
C LYS A 135 -10.32 11.49 -16.72
N LEU A 136 -9.50 12.02 -15.81
CA LEU A 136 -8.71 13.21 -16.02
C LEU A 136 -7.63 13.00 -17.10
N PHE A 137 -6.90 11.88 -17.06
CA PHE A 137 -5.90 11.56 -18.10
C PHE A 137 -6.54 11.47 -19.50
N LYS A 138 -7.74 10.88 -19.60
CA LYS A 138 -8.50 10.85 -20.86
C LYS A 138 -8.95 12.25 -21.31
N ALA A 139 -9.32 13.13 -20.39
CA ALA A 139 -9.66 14.52 -20.71
C ALA A 139 -8.44 15.27 -21.25
N MET A 140 -7.29 15.17 -20.58
CA MET A 140 -6.00 15.72 -21.02
C MET A 140 -5.68 15.31 -22.47
N ALA A 141 -5.81 14.01 -22.77
CA ALA A 141 -5.55 13.49 -24.11
C ALA A 141 -6.55 14.01 -25.17
N ARG A 142 -7.82 14.24 -24.81
CA ARG A 142 -8.83 14.82 -25.73
C ARG A 142 -8.58 16.29 -26.03
N GLU A 143 -8.00 17.03 -25.08
CA GLU A 143 -7.57 18.41 -25.27
C GLU A 143 -6.24 18.51 -26.04
N GLY A 144 -5.67 17.39 -26.46
CA GLY A 144 -4.43 17.35 -27.24
C GLY A 144 -3.17 17.62 -26.41
N VAL A 145 -3.27 17.61 -25.09
CA VAL A 145 -2.13 17.81 -24.19
C VAL A 145 -1.31 16.52 -24.12
N VAL A 146 -0.02 16.63 -24.46
CA VAL A 146 0.90 15.49 -24.50
C VAL A 146 1.34 15.12 -23.08
N PRO A 147 1.16 13.86 -22.63
CA PRO A 147 1.63 13.40 -21.33
C PRO A 147 3.16 13.53 -21.17
N ASN A 148 3.61 14.05 -20.04
CA ASN A 148 5.01 14.01 -19.61
C ASN A 148 5.28 12.86 -18.62
N GLU A 149 6.50 12.75 -18.12
CA GLU A 149 6.93 11.75 -17.14
C GLU A 149 6.13 11.79 -15.84
N PHE A 150 5.73 12.97 -15.37
CA PHE A 150 4.98 13.15 -14.12
C PHE A 150 3.54 12.67 -14.29
N THR A 151 2.85 13.06 -15.36
CA THR A 151 1.49 12.56 -15.66
C THR A 151 1.45 11.04 -15.77
N LEU A 152 2.44 10.44 -16.44
CA LEU A 152 2.53 8.99 -16.61
C LEU A 152 2.88 8.28 -15.31
N SER A 153 3.83 8.80 -14.53
CA SER A 153 4.18 8.24 -13.22
C SER A 153 2.98 8.26 -12.27
N SER A 154 2.23 9.37 -12.19
CA SER A 154 1.03 9.48 -11.36
C SER A 154 -0.05 8.45 -11.75
N ILE A 155 -0.39 8.33 -13.04
CA ILE A 155 -1.43 7.40 -13.47
C ILE A 155 -1.02 5.92 -13.34
N ILE A 156 0.28 5.61 -13.49
CA ILE A 156 0.82 4.27 -13.27
C ILE A 156 0.80 3.91 -11.78
N ASN A 157 1.16 4.84 -10.89
CA ASN A 157 1.13 4.62 -9.44
C ASN A 157 -0.28 4.34 -8.92
N VAL A 158 -1.27 5.04 -9.45
CA VAL A 158 -2.70 4.77 -9.18
C VAL A 158 -3.06 3.32 -9.54
N CYS A 159 -2.54 2.83 -10.67
CA CYS A 159 -2.76 1.44 -11.10
C CYS A 159 -2.08 0.40 -10.19
N ALA A 160 -1.26 0.80 -9.21
CA ALA A 160 -0.69 -0.10 -8.21
C ALA A 160 -1.67 -0.43 -7.07
N GLY A 161 -2.77 0.33 -6.92
CA GLY A 161 -3.78 0.12 -5.89
C GLY A 161 -4.50 -1.23 -6.04
N ILE A 162 -4.88 -1.89 -4.94
CA ILE A 162 -5.34 -3.31 -4.93
C ILE A 162 -6.46 -3.58 -5.95
N THR A 163 -7.43 -2.69 -6.04
CA THR A 163 -8.65 -2.81 -6.87
C THR A 163 -8.44 -2.46 -8.34
N ALA A 164 -7.34 -1.77 -8.70
CA ALA A 164 -7.07 -1.40 -10.08
C ALA A 164 -6.86 -2.63 -10.99
N ALA A 165 -7.17 -2.52 -12.27
CA ALA A 165 -6.95 -3.62 -13.20
C ALA A 165 -5.46 -3.74 -13.56
N VAL A 166 -4.92 -4.97 -13.58
CA VAL A 166 -3.54 -5.21 -14.06
C VAL A 166 -3.39 -4.74 -15.52
N ASP A 167 -4.42 -4.97 -16.33
CA ASP A 167 -4.42 -4.57 -17.74
C ASP A 167 -4.40 -3.05 -17.93
N GLN A 168 -4.96 -2.26 -17.00
CA GLN A 168 -4.82 -0.80 -17.03
C GLN A 168 -3.37 -0.36 -16.84
N GLY A 169 -2.66 -0.96 -15.87
CA GLY A 169 -1.23 -0.70 -15.67
C GLY A 169 -0.40 -1.06 -16.91
N ARG A 170 -0.75 -2.15 -17.62
CA ARG A 170 -0.11 -2.53 -18.90
C ARG A 170 -0.41 -1.54 -20.02
N GLN A 171 -1.64 -0.99 -20.09
CA GLN A 171 -1.99 0.05 -21.05
C GLN A 171 -1.16 1.31 -20.84
N PHE A 172 -1.00 1.78 -19.59
CA PHE A 172 -0.18 2.96 -19.32
C PHE A 172 1.32 2.71 -19.50
N HIS A 173 1.81 1.48 -19.32
CA HIS A 173 3.14 1.11 -19.77
C HIS A 173 3.29 1.19 -21.30
N ALA A 174 2.29 0.74 -22.07
CA ALA A 174 2.32 0.90 -23.52
C ALA A 174 2.28 2.38 -23.94
N GLU A 175 1.48 3.21 -23.27
CA GLU A 175 1.47 4.66 -23.49
C GLU A 175 2.83 5.30 -23.14
N SER A 176 3.50 4.88 -22.06
CA SER A 176 4.83 5.42 -21.75
C SER A 176 5.86 5.11 -22.83
N ILE A 177 5.79 3.91 -23.44
CA ILE A 177 6.63 3.56 -24.59
C ILE A 177 6.30 4.44 -25.80
N LYS A 178 5.01 4.61 -26.10
CA LYS A 178 4.52 5.42 -27.23
C LYS A 178 4.98 6.88 -27.12
N PHE A 179 4.99 7.45 -25.91
CA PHE A 179 5.48 8.81 -25.65
C PHE A 179 6.99 8.88 -25.36
N ARG A 180 7.73 7.77 -25.46
CA ARG A 180 9.18 7.68 -25.22
C ARG A 180 9.59 8.07 -23.80
N GLN A 181 8.72 7.83 -22.83
CA GLN A 181 8.91 8.14 -21.41
C GLN A 181 9.25 6.90 -20.56
N GLN A 182 9.31 5.71 -21.15
CA GLN A 182 9.56 4.46 -20.42
C GLN A 182 10.92 4.43 -19.69
N ASP A 183 11.92 5.12 -20.22
CA ASP A 183 13.28 5.17 -19.66
C ASP A 183 13.45 6.32 -18.65
N ASN A 184 12.44 7.18 -18.48
CA ASN A 184 12.45 8.20 -17.44
C ASN A 184 12.41 7.51 -16.06
N ILE A 185 13.25 7.96 -15.13
CA ILE A 185 13.37 7.35 -13.80
C ILE A 185 12.02 7.33 -13.07
N CYS A 186 11.27 8.43 -13.06
CA CYS A 186 10.00 8.52 -12.34
C CYS A 186 8.95 7.54 -12.90
N VAL A 187 8.94 7.33 -14.22
CA VAL A 187 8.02 6.41 -14.89
C VAL A 187 8.43 4.95 -14.65
N SER A 188 9.71 4.64 -14.82
CA SER A 188 10.24 3.29 -14.60
C SER A 188 10.12 2.85 -13.13
N SER A 189 10.38 3.72 -12.16
CA SER A 189 10.14 3.50 -10.72
C SER A 189 8.66 3.21 -10.42
N ALA A 190 7.74 3.97 -11.03
CA ALA A 190 6.30 3.74 -10.91
C ALA A 190 5.87 2.40 -11.51
N LEU A 191 6.43 2.03 -12.68
CA LEU A 191 6.16 0.74 -13.33
C LEU A 191 6.62 -0.44 -12.49
N ILE A 192 7.80 -0.37 -11.87
CA ILE A 192 8.32 -1.38 -10.96
C ILE A 192 7.34 -1.59 -9.80
N THR A 193 6.96 -0.48 -9.15
CA THR A 193 6.03 -0.48 -8.02
C THR A 193 4.68 -1.06 -8.41
N MET A 194 4.15 -0.64 -9.56
CA MET A 194 2.87 -1.13 -10.11
C MET A 194 2.93 -2.63 -10.38
N TYR A 195 3.92 -3.12 -11.12
CA TYR A 195 4.03 -4.53 -11.45
C TYR A 195 4.23 -5.41 -10.21
N ALA A 196 5.05 -4.99 -9.24
CA ALA A 196 5.22 -5.69 -7.98
C ALA A 196 3.89 -5.77 -7.21
N LYS A 197 3.23 -4.64 -6.95
CA LYS A 197 1.93 -4.58 -6.25
C LYS A 197 0.78 -5.25 -7.01
N LYS A 198 0.97 -5.53 -8.31
CA LYS A 198 0.06 -6.30 -9.16
C LYS A 198 0.45 -7.76 -9.35
N GLY A 199 1.32 -8.31 -8.51
CA GLY A 199 1.61 -9.74 -8.52
C GLY A 199 2.55 -10.18 -9.64
N SER A 200 3.08 -9.26 -10.44
CA SER A 200 3.95 -9.55 -11.58
C SER A 200 5.40 -9.14 -11.31
N ILE A 201 6.02 -9.75 -10.30
CA ILE A 201 7.39 -9.43 -9.88
C ILE A 201 8.43 -9.64 -10.98
N GLU A 202 8.20 -10.59 -11.89
CA GLU A 202 9.08 -10.81 -13.06
C GLU A 202 9.10 -9.59 -13.98
N ASN A 203 7.95 -8.96 -14.23
CA ASN A 203 7.89 -7.76 -15.07
C ASN A 203 8.46 -6.54 -14.33
N ALA A 204 8.24 -6.44 -13.02
CA ALA A 204 8.90 -5.42 -12.20
C ALA A 204 10.43 -5.54 -12.31
N TYR A 205 10.97 -6.75 -12.16
CA TYR A 205 12.40 -7.01 -12.27
C TYR A 205 12.94 -6.72 -13.68
N LYS A 206 12.21 -7.05 -14.75
CA LYS A 206 12.60 -6.70 -16.12
C LYS A 206 12.69 -5.18 -16.33
N VAL A 207 11.76 -4.40 -15.77
CA VAL A 207 11.83 -2.93 -15.84
C VAL A 207 13.03 -2.43 -15.03
N PHE A 208 13.22 -2.94 -13.82
CA PHE A 208 14.36 -2.61 -12.98
C PHE A 208 15.72 -2.90 -13.64
N GLN A 209 15.85 -4.04 -14.33
CA GLN A 209 17.09 -4.39 -15.04
C GLN A 209 17.38 -3.45 -16.21
N LYS A 210 16.35 -2.94 -16.89
CA LYS A 210 16.49 -2.02 -18.03
C LYS A 210 16.82 -0.58 -17.64
N GLN A 211 16.56 -0.19 -16.39
CA GLN A 211 16.91 1.15 -15.89
C GLN A 211 18.44 1.38 -15.97
N SER A 212 18.83 2.44 -16.67
CA SER A 212 20.23 2.88 -16.79
C SER A 212 20.74 3.54 -15.51
N ALA A 213 19.92 4.39 -14.91
CA ALA A 213 20.08 4.95 -13.57
C ALA A 213 18.93 4.46 -12.68
N ARG A 214 19.20 4.24 -11.40
CA ARG A 214 18.21 3.79 -10.40
C ARG A 214 18.19 4.77 -9.25
N ASP A 215 17.00 5.24 -8.89
CA ASP A 215 16.76 6.01 -7.68
C ASP A 215 16.50 5.08 -6.49
N LEU A 216 16.49 5.65 -5.28
CA LEU A 216 16.21 4.92 -4.04
C LEU A 216 14.84 4.22 -4.10
N VAL A 217 13.85 4.85 -4.74
CA VAL A 217 12.51 4.28 -4.94
C VAL A 217 12.57 2.97 -5.73
N SER A 218 13.35 2.90 -6.80
CA SER A 218 13.50 1.68 -7.61
C SER A 218 14.10 0.53 -6.81
N TRP A 219 15.14 0.80 -6.02
CA TRP A 219 15.78 -0.19 -5.15
C TRP A 219 14.80 -0.69 -4.09
N ASN A 220 14.17 0.24 -3.36
CA ASN A 220 13.22 -0.07 -2.29
C ASN A 220 12.01 -0.87 -2.80
N SER A 221 11.48 -0.50 -3.97
CA SER A 221 10.36 -1.22 -4.59
C SER A 221 10.74 -2.64 -5.01
N MET A 222 11.97 -2.89 -5.48
CA MET A 222 12.41 -4.24 -5.80
C MET A 222 12.72 -5.10 -4.58
N ILE A 223 13.40 -4.55 -3.57
CA ILE A 223 13.69 -5.26 -2.31
C ILE A 223 12.37 -5.66 -1.64
N SER A 224 11.47 -4.69 -1.44
CA SER A 224 10.16 -4.92 -0.83
C SER A 224 9.28 -5.83 -1.70
N GLY A 225 9.31 -5.68 -3.02
CA GLY A 225 8.57 -6.51 -3.96
C GLY A 225 8.99 -7.98 -3.89
N PHE A 226 10.30 -8.29 -3.89
CA PHE A 226 10.76 -9.67 -3.74
C PHE A 226 10.40 -10.25 -2.36
N ALA A 227 10.55 -9.47 -1.29
CA ALA A 227 10.18 -9.86 0.07
C ALA A 227 8.68 -10.21 0.19
N GLN A 228 7.80 -9.36 -0.37
CA GLN A 228 6.36 -9.58 -0.40
C GLN A 228 5.92 -10.75 -1.29
N HIS A 229 6.79 -11.25 -2.17
CA HIS A 229 6.48 -12.35 -3.07
C HIS A 229 7.08 -13.69 -2.62
N GLY A 230 7.71 -13.73 -1.43
CA GLY A 230 8.37 -14.93 -0.89
C GLY A 230 9.79 -15.16 -1.42
N TYR A 231 10.31 -14.27 -2.27
CA TYR A 231 11.65 -14.38 -2.85
C TYR A 231 12.70 -13.68 -1.99
N GLY A 232 12.76 -14.01 -0.68
CA GLY A 232 13.60 -13.28 0.28
C GLY A 232 15.10 -13.30 -0.06
N LYS A 233 15.63 -14.40 -0.61
CA LYS A 233 17.02 -14.46 -1.09
C LYS A 233 17.29 -13.43 -2.18
N SER A 234 16.40 -13.33 -3.17
CA SER A 234 16.50 -12.34 -4.24
C SER A 234 16.44 -10.90 -3.70
N ALA A 235 15.60 -10.65 -2.69
CA ALA A 235 15.56 -9.33 -2.03
C ALA A 235 16.91 -8.98 -1.37
N LEU A 236 17.54 -9.94 -0.68
CA LEU A 236 18.87 -9.76 -0.08
C LEU A 236 19.97 -9.57 -1.12
N ASP A 237 19.87 -10.22 -2.28
CA ASP A 237 20.84 -10.04 -3.37
C ASP A 237 20.75 -8.63 -3.98
N ILE A 238 19.53 -8.09 -4.14
CA ILE A 238 19.32 -6.70 -4.57
C ILE A 238 19.89 -5.72 -3.53
N PHE A 239 19.66 -5.98 -2.23
CA PHE A 239 20.23 -5.16 -1.17
C PHE A 239 21.77 -5.19 -1.17
N ARG A 240 22.40 -6.36 -1.35
CA ARG A 240 23.85 -6.48 -1.43
C ARG A 240 24.44 -5.74 -2.63
N ASP A 241 23.75 -5.73 -3.77
CA ASP A 241 24.16 -4.92 -4.94
C ASP A 241 24.08 -3.42 -4.63
N MET A 242 23.03 -2.98 -3.92
CA MET A 242 22.89 -1.59 -3.46
C MET A 242 24.03 -1.20 -2.49
N GLU A 243 24.35 -2.07 -1.52
CA GLU A 243 25.44 -1.89 -0.56
C GLU A 243 26.81 -1.86 -1.24
N ALA A 244 27.08 -2.78 -2.17
CA ALA A 244 28.33 -2.83 -2.92
C ALA A 244 28.59 -1.58 -3.79
N ARG A 245 27.52 -0.88 -4.18
CA ARG A 245 27.59 0.39 -4.91
C ARG A 245 27.74 1.61 -4.00
N GLY A 246 27.76 1.44 -2.68
CA GLY A 246 27.89 2.53 -1.71
C GLY A 246 26.72 3.51 -1.76
N LEU A 247 25.52 3.05 -2.14
CA LEU A 247 24.33 3.89 -2.19
C LEU A 247 23.80 4.16 -0.77
N GLU A 248 23.31 5.38 -0.54
CA GLU A 248 22.64 5.72 0.70
C GLU A 248 21.35 4.89 0.85
N MET A 249 21.16 4.36 2.06
CA MET A 249 20.01 3.54 2.42
C MET A 249 19.15 4.34 3.39
N ASP A 250 17.84 4.18 3.26
CA ASP A 250 16.88 4.75 4.18
C ASP A 250 16.18 3.66 5.01
N GLU A 251 15.32 4.10 5.91
CA GLU A 251 14.46 3.24 6.71
C GLU A 251 13.66 2.25 5.85
N ILE A 252 13.11 2.69 4.72
CA ILE A 252 12.30 1.86 3.81
C ILE A 252 13.14 0.71 3.24
N THR A 253 14.41 0.96 2.94
CA THR A 253 15.37 -0.06 2.50
C THR A 253 15.44 -1.19 3.54
N PHE A 254 15.65 -0.84 4.82
CA PHE A 254 15.79 -1.80 5.90
C PHE A 254 14.48 -2.51 6.25
N ILE A 255 13.33 -1.85 6.15
CA ILE A 255 12.02 -2.51 6.26
C ILE A 255 11.91 -3.64 5.22
N GLY A 256 12.25 -3.36 3.96
CA GLY A 256 12.22 -4.36 2.89
C GLY A 256 13.14 -5.57 3.17
N VAL A 257 14.36 -5.31 3.66
CA VAL A 257 15.35 -6.35 3.99
C VAL A 257 14.92 -7.20 5.18
N ILE A 258 14.44 -6.56 6.25
CA ILE A 258 13.98 -7.27 7.46
C ILE A 258 12.73 -8.08 7.11
N MET A 259 11.79 -7.53 6.34
CA MET A 259 10.62 -8.26 5.84
C MET A 259 11.02 -9.48 4.99
N ALA A 260 12.07 -9.38 4.17
CA ALA A 260 12.62 -10.52 3.45
C ALA A 260 13.09 -11.63 4.41
N CYS A 261 13.76 -11.24 5.50
CA CYS A 261 14.19 -12.17 6.55
C CYS A 261 12.98 -12.77 7.29
N THR A 262 11.97 -11.97 7.62
CA THR A 262 10.71 -12.38 8.27
C THR A 262 9.99 -13.45 7.46
N HIS A 263 9.88 -13.28 6.14
CA HIS A 263 9.18 -14.24 5.29
C HIS A 263 10.00 -15.47 4.91
N THR A 264 11.29 -15.52 5.25
CA THR A 264 12.17 -16.67 4.99
C THR A 264 12.74 -17.31 6.25
N GLY A 265 12.36 -16.82 7.44
CA GLY A 265 12.81 -17.37 8.72
C GLY A 265 14.28 -17.08 9.06
N LEU A 266 14.91 -16.10 8.42
CA LEU A 266 16.32 -15.77 8.62
C LEU A 266 16.52 -14.87 9.86
N VAL A 267 16.24 -15.41 11.05
CA VAL A 267 16.23 -14.64 12.32
C VAL A 267 17.55 -13.92 12.59
N GLU A 268 18.67 -14.60 12.44
CA GLU A 268 19.98 -14.00 12.76
C GLU A 268 20.39 -12.93 11.72
N GLU A 269 20.03 -13.09 10.45
CA GLU A 269 20.23 -12.03 9.45
C GLU A 269 19.33 -10.82 9.72
N GLY A 270 18.05 -11.04 10.06
CA GLY A 270 17.14 -9.95 10.41
C GLY A 270 17.65 -9.13 11.60
N LYS A 271 18.16 -9.80 12.65
CA LYS A 271 18.87 -9.13 13.76
C LYS A 271 20.10 -8.37 13.31
N ARG A 272 20.91 -8.96 12.43
CA ARG A 272 22.12 -8.33 11.91
C ARG A 272 21.78 -7.03 11.17
N TYR A 273 20.77 -7.06 10.30
CA TYR A 273 20.32 -5.89 9.54
C TYR A 273 19.66 -4.83 10.42
N PHE A 274 18.87 -5.22 11.42
CA PHE A 274 18.35 -4.28 12.42
C PHE A 274 19.49 -3.55 13.15
N ASN A 275 20.52 -4.29 13.57
CA ASN A 275 21.70 -3.67 14.21
C ASN A 275 22.49 -2.79 13.24
N LEU A 276 22.64 -3.20 11.98
CA LEU A 276 23.32 -2.43 10.93
C LEU A 276 22.64 -1.08 10.72
N MET A 277 21.30 -1.08 10.61
CA MET A 277 20.49 0.14 10.48
C MET A 277 20.76 1.14 11.61
N VAL A 278 20.70 0.68 12.86
CA VAL A 278 20.84 1.55 14.03
C VAL A 278 22.29 1.99 14.26
N LYS A 279 23.23 1.04 14.24
CA LYS A 279 24.62 1.29 14.69
C LYS A 279 25.49 1.88 13.59
N ASN A 280 25.30 1.45 12.34
CA ASN A 280 26.19 1.83 11.25
C ASN A 280 25.60 2.95 10.40
N HIS A 281 24.28 2.96 10.18
CA HIS A 281 23.61 4.01 9.40
C HIS A 281 22.98 5.11 10.27
N GLY A 282 22.89 4.92 11.59
CA GLY A 282 22.28 5.92 12.49
C GLY A 282 20.79 6.14 12.23
N ILE A 283 20.12 5.18 11.57
CA ILE A 283 18.71 5.28 11.23
C ILE A 283 17.89 4.79 12.43
N CYS A 284 17.03 5.68 12.95
CA CYS A 284 16.12 5.36 14.05
C CYS A 284 15.04 4.37 13.58
N PRO A 285 14.82 3.23 14.29
CA PRO A 285 13.76 2.30 13.94
C PRO A 285 12.37 2.92 14.16
N THR A 286 11.51 2.82 13.16
CA THR A 286 10.09 3.17 13.23
C THR A 286 9.24 2.01 13.74
N MET A 287 7.95 2.27 13.95
CA MET A 287 6.95 1.29 14.34
C MET A 287 6.96 0.07 13.41
N GLU A 288 7.05 0.31 12.11
CA GLU A 288 7.05 -0.70 11.05
C GLU A 288 8.27 -1.63 11.13
N VAL A 289 9.44 -1.10 11.46
CA VAL A 289 10.65 -1.92 11.67
C VAL A 289 10.47 -2.84 12.87
N TYR A 290 9.96 -2.31 14.00
CA TYR A 290 9.68 -3.12 15.19
C TYR A 290 8.62 -4.19 14.89
N ALA A 291 7.54 -3.83 14.19
CA ALA A 291 6.50 -4.75 13.75
C ALA A 291 7.09 -5.92 12.91
N CYS A 292 7.99 -5.63 11.96
CA CYS A 292 8.66 -6.66 11.17
C CYS A 292 9.54 -7.59 12.02
N MET A 293 10.24 -7.05 13.03
CA MET A 293 11.07 -7.83 13.95
C MET A 293 10.23 -8.68 14.92
N VAL A 294 9.10 -8.15 15.40
CA VAL A 294 8.12 -8.92 16.20
C VAL A 294 7.57 -10.08 15.38
N ASP A 295 7.22 -9.85 14.10
CA ASP A 295 6.77 -10.93 13.21
C ASP A 295 7.89 -11.95 12.95
N LEU A 296 9.14 -11.50 12.77
CA LEU A 296 10.31 -12.37 12.57
C LEU A 296 10.52 -13.31 13.76
N TYR A 297 10.58 -12.76 14.98
CA TYR A 297 10.72 -13.54 16.21
C TYR A 297 9.51 -14.45 16.41
N GLY A 298 8.32 -13.89 16.19
CA GLY A 298 7.07 -14.59 16.36
C GLY A 298 6.98 -15.84 15.50
N ARG A 299 7.18 -15.72 14.17
CA ARG A 299 7.16 -16.87 13.25
C ARG A 299 8.22 -17.92 13.55
N ALA A 300 9.32 -17.53 14.17
CA ALA A 300 10.37 -18.43 14.61
C ALA A 300 10.07 -19.11 15.96
N GLY A 301 8.91 -18.84 16.57
CA GLY A 301 8.52 -19.35 17.89
C GLY A 301 9.25 -18.68 19.06
N LYS A 302 9.96 -17.57 18.82
CA LYS A 302 10.73 -16.79 19.80
C LYS A 302 9.87 -15.72 20.46
N LEU A 303 8.78 -16.16 21.10
CA LEU A 303 7.73 -15.27 21.62
C LEU A 303 8.22 -14.38 22.76
N GLU A 304 9.11 -14.89 23.60
CA GLU A 304 9.73 -14.15 24.70
C GLU A 304 10.60 -13.01 24.16
N GLU A 305 11.40 -13.25 23.12
CA GLU A 305 12.17 -12.20 22.46
C GLU A 305 11.27 -11.17 21.76
N ALA A 306 10.16 -11.61 21.15
CA ALA A 306 9.18 -10.71 20.56
C ALA A 306 8.58 -9.77 21.63
N MET A 307 8.15 -10.32 22.77
CA MET A 307 7.59 -9.51 23.86
C MET A 307 8.65 -8.62 24.52
N LYS A 308 9.88 -9.09 24.68
CA LYS A 308 11.01 -8.28 25.16
C LYS A 308 11.28 -7.10 24.23
N LEU A 309 11.19 -7.30 22.92
CA LEU A 309 11.35 -6.23 21.94
C LEU A 309 10.24 -5.17 22.08
N ILE A 310 8.99 -5.60 22.20
CA ILE A 310 7.82 -4.72 22.39
C ILE A 310 8.00 -3.85 23.64
N ASN A 311 8.37 -4.47 24.77
CA ASN A 311 8.59 -3.75 26.03
C ASN A 311 9.79 -2.79 25.99
N GLY A 312 10.71 -2.95 25.03
CA GLY A 312 11.90 -2.11 24.85
C GLY A 312 11.73 -1.01 23.80
N MET A 313 10.54 -0.86 23.22
CA MET A 313 10.28 0.16 22.20
C MET A 313 10.38 1.58 22.81
N PRO A 314 10.90 2.57 22.08
CA PRO A 314 11.03 3.95 22.57
C PRO A 314 9.71 4.74 22.53
N PHE A 315 8.63 4.10 22.07
CA PHE A 315 7.28 4.66 21.94
C PHE A 315 6.25 3.55 22.20
N GLU A 316 5.02 3.94 22.52
CA GLU A 316 3.92 3.01 22.79
C GLU A 316 3.58 2.16 21.54
N PRO A 317 3.50 0.82 21.65
CA PRO A 317 3.19 -0.04 20.51
C PRO A 317 1.76 0.20 19.99
N ASP A 318 1.63 0.26 18.67
CA ASP A 318 0.34 0.48 18.01
C ASP A 318 -0.46 -0.81 17.79
N ALA A 319 -1.64 -0.67 17.19
CA ALA A 319 -2.52 -1.79 16.87
C ALA A 319 -1.86 -2.82 15.93
N MET A 320 -0.95 -2.40 15.04
CA MET A 320 -0.27 -3.30 14.11
C MET A 320 0.63 -4.29 14.84
N VAL A 321 1.45 -3.81 15.77
CA VAL A 321 2.36 -4.66 16.56
C VAL A 321 1.60 -5.70 17.37
N TRP A 322 0.52 -5.29 18.06
CA TRP A 322 -0.30 -6.22 18.84
C TRP A 322 -1.06 -7.21 17.96
N ARG A 323 -1.53 -6.80 16.78
CA ARG A 323 -2.20 -7.69 15.82
C ARG A 323 -1.25 -8.76 15.28
N ILE A 324 0.00 -8.40 15.01
CA ILE A 324 1.05 -9.35 14.61
C ILE A 324 1.30 -10.36 15.74
N LEU A 325 1.55 -9.88 16.96
CA LEU A 325 1.83 -10.76 18.10
C LEU A 325 0.65 -11.71 18.37
N LEU A 326 -0.59 -11.22 18.33
CA LEU A 326 -1.79 -12.03 18.50
C LEU A 326 -1.93 -13.11 17.42
N GLY A 327 -1.66 -12.75 16.16
CA GLY A 327 -1.67 -13.68 15.04
C GLY A 327 -0.64 -14.80 15.19
N VAL A 328 0.56 -14.47 15.68
CA VAL A 328 1.63 -15.41 15.99
C VAL A 328 1.27 -16.30 17.17
N CYS A 329 0.73 -15.74 18.26
CA CYS A 329 0.32 -16.50 19.44
C CYS A 329 -0.71 -17.58 19.09
N ARG A 330 -1.61 -17.31 18.14
CA ARG A 330 -2.52 -18.32 17.57
C ARG A 330 -1.78 -19.46 16.89
N VAL A 331 -0.73 -19.18 16.13
CA VAL A 331 0.06 -20.22 15.43
C VAL A 331 0.80 -21.10 16.43
N HIS A 332 1.41 -20.49 17.44
CA HIS A 332 2.20 -21.19 18.47
C HIS A 332 1.37 -21.69 19.66
N ARG A 333 0.04 -21.48 19.64
CA ARG A 333 -0.91 -21.84 20.72
C ARG A 333 -0.52 -21.28 22.09
N ASN A 334 0.08 -20.09 22.13
CA ASN A 334 0.41 -19.41 23.38
C ASN A 334 -0.78 -18.57 23.84
N VAL A 335 -1.51 -19.07 24.84
CA VAL A 335 -2.73 -18.43 25.35
C VAL A 335 -2.42 -17.16 26.11
N GLU A 336 -1.41 -17.18 26.99
CA GLU A 336 -1.05 -16.07 27.88
C GLU A 336 -0.66 -14.80 27.11
N LEU A 337 0.30 -14.92 26.18
CA LEU A 337 0.68 -13.77 25.34
C LEU A 337 -0.43 -13.38 24.36
N GLY A 338 -1.26 -14.34 23.95
CA GLY A 338 -2.46 -14.09 23.15
C GLY A 338 -3.48 -13.20 23.88
N GLU A 339 -3.71 -13.43 25.17
CA GLU A 339 -4.57 -12.59 26.01
C GLU A 339 -4.02 -11.17 26.09
N ILE A 340 -2.73 -11.01 26.43
CA ILE A 340 -2.07 -9.69 26.53
C ILE A 340 -2.17 -8.92 25.21
N ALA A 341 -1.86 -9.57 24.09
CA ALA A 341 -1.88 -8.92 22.78
C ALA A 341 -3.31 -8.51 22.38
N ALA A 342 -4.29 -9.36 22.62
CA ALA A 342 -5.69 -9.06 22.30
C ALA A 342 -6.26 -7.93 23.18
N GLU A 343 -5.95 -7.90 24.48
CA GLU A 343 -6.42 -6.84 25.38
C GLU A 343 -5.88 -5.47 24.97
N ASN A 344 -4.59 -5.38 24.65
CA ASN A 344 -3.99 -4.13 24.17
C ASN A 344 -4.58 -3.71 22.82
N LEU A 345 -4.76 -4.65 21.89
CA LEU A 345 -5.38 -4.36 20.59
C LEU A 345 -6.83 -3.89 20.74
N ILE A 346 -7.64 -4.53 21.58
CA ILE A 346 -9.03 -4.16 21.85
C ILE A 346 -9.13 -2.79 22.54
N LYS A 347 -8.13 -2.42 23.34
CA LYS A 347 -8.05 -1.09 23.97
C LYS A 347 -7.77 0.00 22.95
N LEU A 348 -6.88 -0.25 22.00
CA LEU A 348 -6.51 0.70 20.93
C LEU A 348 -7.61 0.80 19.86
N GLU A 349 -8.13 -0.34 19.41
CA GLU A 349 -9.13 -0.44 18.35
C GLU A 349 -10.33 -1.29 18.79
N PRO A 350 -11.26 -0.75 19.60
CA PRO A 350 -12.42 -1.50 20.11
C PRO A 350 -13.35 -2.06 19.04
N GLN A 351 -13.26 -1.56 17.81
CA GLN A 351 -14.07 -1.96 16.66
C GLN A 351 -13.36 -2.96 15.74
N ASP A 352 -12.09 -3.29 16.00
CA ASP A 352 -11.38 -4.30 15.22
C ASP A 352 -11.89 -5.71 15.54
N SER A 353 -12.63 -6.30 14.61
CA SER A 353 -13.14 -7.66 14.75
C SER A 353 -12.06 -8.73 14.81
N ALA A 354 -10.87 -8.48 14.23
CA ALA A 354 -9.80 -9.46 14.14
C ALA A 354 -9.28 -9.83 15.54
N ALA A 355 -9.13 -8.85 16.44
CA ALA A 355 -8.66 -9.06 17.81
C ALA A 355 -9.53 -10.09 18.55
N TYR A 356 -10.84 -9.88 18.56
CA TYR A 356 -11.80 -10.76 19.21
C TYR A 356 -11.85 -12.15 18.56
N VAL A 357 -11.85 -12.19 17.22
CA VAL A 357 -11.92 -13.45 16.48
C VAL A 357 -10.67 -14.28 16.73
N LEU A 358 -9.48 -13.68 16.71
CA LEU A 358 -8.22 -14.38 16.97
C LEU A 358 -8.13 -14.88 18.41
N LEU A 359 -8.50 -14.06 19.41
CA LEU A 359 -8.52 -14.50 20.81
C LEU A 359 -9.55 -15.63 21.04
N SER A 360 -10.75 -15.49 20.48
CA SER A 360 -11.78 -16.54 20.49
C SER A 360 -11.27 -17.85 19.88
N ASN A 361 -10.47 -17.75 18.82
CA ASN A 361 -9.85 -18.89 18.14
C ASN A 361 -8.73 -19.53 18.98
N ILE A 362 -7.92 -18.72 19.68
CA ILE A 362 -6.89 -19.20 20.62
C ILE A 362 -7.55 -20.01 21.75
N TYR A 363 -8.59 -19.48 22.38
CA TYR A 363 -9.33 -20.22 23.42
C TYR A 363 -9.97 -21.50 22.89
N ALA A 364 -10.55 -21.46 21.68
CA ALA A 364 -11.11 -22.67 21.06
C ALA A 364 -10.04 -23.75 20.86
N ALA A 365 -8.84 -23.38 20.40
CA ALA A 365 -7.73 -24.30 20.20
C ALA A 365 -7.16 -24.85 21.52
N ALA A 366 -7.29 -24.11 22.62
CA ALA A 366 -6.90 -24.53 23.97
C ALA A 366 -8.00 -25.32 24.72
N GLY A 367 -9.21 -25.43 24.15
CA GLY A 367 -10.36 -26.06 24.83
C GLY A 367 -11.04 -25.18 25.90
N GLU A 368 -10.70 -23.89 25.97
CA GLU A 368 -11.25 -22.94 26.93
C GLU A 368 -12.59 -22.33 26.46
N TRP A 369 -13.63 -23.17 26.36
CA TRP A 369 -14.92 -22.80 25.78
C TRP A 369 -15.65 -21.67 26.52
N GLU A 370 -15.48 -21.57 27.84
CA GLU A 370 -16.10 -20.51 28.64
C GLU A 370 -15.52 -19.14 28.28
N LYS A 371 -14.18 -19.01 28.24
CA LYS A 371 -13.51 -17.77 27.84
C LYS A 371 -13.85 -17.40 26.39
N LYS A 372 -13.90 -18.38 25.49
CA LYS A 372 -14.40 -18.20 24.11
C LYS A 372 -15.79 -17.56 24.10
N GLY A 373 -16.72 -18.11 24.89
CA GLY A 373 -18.08 -17.60 25.01
C GLY A 373 -18.13 -16.15 25.52
N ARG A 374 -17.32 -15.82 26.53
CA ARG A 374 -17.18 -14.45 27.05
C ARG A 374 -16.71 -13.46 25.98
N ILE A 375 -15.72 -13.82 25.16
CA ILE A 375 -15.24 -12.97 24.07
C ILE A 375 -16.31 -12.76 22.99
N ARG A 376 -17.08 -13.80 22.65
CA ARG A 376 -18.19 -13.68 21.69
C ARG A 376 -19.28 -12.75 22.21
N LYS A 377 -19.67 -12.90 23.48
CA LYS A 377 -20.59 -11.97 24.14
C LYS A 377 -20.07 -10.54 24.11
N LEU A 378 -18.78 -10.33 24.38
CA LEU A 378 -18.16 -9.00 24.32
C LEU A 378 -18.21 -8.39 22.90
N MET A 379 -18.04 -9.19 21.85
CA MET A 379 -18.25 -8.73 20.47
C MET A 379 -19.68 -8.26 20.25
N ASP A 380 -20.66 -9.05 20.69
CA ASP A 380 -22.08 -8.76 20.54
C ASP A 380 -22.48 -7.48 21.30
N ASP A 381 -22.03 -7.35 22.55
CA ASP A 381 -22.27 -6.18 23.41
C ASP A 381 -21.71 -4.89 22.78
N ARG A 382 -20.56 -4.99 22.09
CA ARG A 382 -19.92 -3.87 21.38
C ARG A 382 -20.38 -3.71 19.93
N LYS A 383 -21.29 -4.57 19.45
CA LYS A 383 -21.80 -4.61 18.08
C LYS A 383 -20.70 -4.80 17.01
N VAL A 384 -19.62 -5.46 17.38
CA VAL A 384 -18.50 -5.76 16.48
C VAL A 384 -18.84 -6.98 15.64
N LYS A 385 -18.90 -6.81 14.31
CA LYS A 385 -19.20 -7.90 13.37
C LYS A 385 -17.91 -8.53 12.85
N LYS A 386 -17.87 -9.86 12.79
CA LYS A 386 -16.79 -10.60 12.14
C LYS A 386 -16.74 -10.23 10.64
N GLU A 387 -15.56 -9.84 10.18
CA GLU A 387 -15.29 -9.66 8.75
C GLU A 387 -15.38 -11.01 7.99
N ALA A 388 -16.12 -11.03 6.89
CA ALA A 388 -16.23 -12.21 6.04
C ALA A 388 -14.98 -12.36 5.15
N GLY A 389 -14.55 -13.61 4.95
CA GLY A 389 -13.45 -13.91 4.03
C GLY A 389 -13.92 -13.80 2.58
N LEU A 390 -13.50 -12.75 1.90
CA LEU A 390 -13.81 -12.45 0.51
C LEU A 390 -12.60 -12.75 -0.37
N SER A 391 -12.81 -13.50 -1.45
CA SER A 391 -11.80 -13.70 -2.49
C SER A 391 -12.34 -13.22 -3.83
N TRP A 392 -11.51 -12.56 -4.63
CA TRP A 392 -11.91 -12.07 -5.94
C TRP A 392 -10.85 -12.28 -7.00
N ILE A 393 -11.32 -12.35 -8.23
CA ILE A 393 -10.54 -12.54 -9.45
C ILE A 393 -11.11 -11.63 -10.54
N GLN A 394 -10.22 -11.07 -11.36
CA GLN A 394 -10.61 -10.26 -12.50
C GLN A 394 -10.56 -11.09 -13.78
N VAL A 395 -11.69 -11.16 -14.50
CA VAL A 395 -11.79 -11.84 -15.79
C VAL A 395 -12.55 -10.92 -16.75
N LYS A 396 -12.01 -10.71 -17.96
CA LYS A 396 -12.62 -9.85 -19.01
C LYS A 396 -13.02 -8.46 -18.49
N ASN A 397 -12.12 -7.79 -17.76
CA ASN A 397 -12.35 -6.46 -17.16
C ASN A 397 -13.50 -6.38 -16.13
N LYS A 398 -14.00 -7.50 -15.63
CA LYS A 398 -14.97 -7.55 -14.55
C LYS A 398 -14.36 -8.21 -13.32
N VAL A 399 -14.59 -7.63 -12.16
CA VAL A 399 -14.22 -8.23 -10.87
C VAL A 399 -15.34 -9.19 -10.47
N HIS A 400 -14.97 -10.44 -10.17
CA HIS A 400 -15.84 -11.47 -9.65
C HIS A 400 -15.40 -11.79 -8.24
N ALA A 401 -16.28 -11.56 -7.27
CA ALA A 401 -15.99 -11.73 -5.85
C ALA A 401 -16.86 -12.85 -5.27
N PHE A 402 -16.30 -13.60 -4.34
CA PHE A 402 -16.90 -14.79 -3.75
C PHE A 402 -16.73 -14.75 -2.23
N ILE A 403 -17.79 -15.10 -1.52
CA ILE A 403 -17.75 -15.44 -0.10
C ILE A 403 -17.79 -16.97 0.07
N ALA A 404 -17.50 -17.48 1.26
CA ALA A 404 -17.62 -18.91 1.50
C ALA A 404 -19.06 -19.37 1.26
N SER A 405 -19.23 -20.51 0.58
CA SER A 405 -20.54 -21.08 0.21
C SER A 405 -21.42 -20.18 -0.68
N ASP A 406 -20.82 -19.26 -1.44
CA ASP A 406 -21.55 -18.36 -2.32
C ASP A 406 -22.20 -19.07 -3.52
N THR A 407 -23.51 -18.90 -3.66
CA THR A 407 -24.31 -19.42 -4.77
C THR A 407 -24.95 -18.33 -5.63
N THR A 408 -24.64 -17.06 -5.36
CA THR A 408 -25.28 -15.89 -6.02
C THR A 408 -24.74 -15.62 -7.43
N HIS A 409 -23.57 -16.16 -7.76
CA HIS A 409 -22.93 -15.95 -9.05
C HIS A 409 -23.69 -16.65 -10.19
N SER A 410 -23.81 -16.01 -11.36
CA SER A 410 -24.57 -16.56 -12.51
C SER A 410 -24.05 -17.90 -13.05
N LEU A 411 -22.78 -18.23 -12.77
CA LEU A 411 -22.14 -19.49 -13.12
C LEU A 411 -21.99 -20.47 -11.93
N SER A 412 -22.75 -20.28 -10.85
CA SER A 412 -22.62 -21.07 -9.62
C SER A 412 -22.58 -22.59 -9.89
N ASP A 413 -23.53 -23.14 -10.65
CA ASP A 413 -23.57 -24.57 -10.96
C ASP A 413 -22.33 -25.09 -11.70
N GLN A 414 -21.68 -24.25 -12.51
CA GLN A 414 -20.44 -24.61 -13.21
C GLN A 414 -19.25 -24.58 -12.26
N ILE A 415 -19.21 -23.58 -11.37
CA ILE A 415 -18.15 -23.42 -10.35
C ILE A 415 -18.17 -24.62 -9.40
N TYR A 416 -19.34 -24.99 -8.88
CA TYR A 416 -19.47 -26.13 -7.96
C TYR A 416 -19.16 -27.46 -8.63
N ARG A 417 -19.54 -27.66 -9.90
CA ARG A 417 -19.12 -28.85 -10.66
C ARG A 417 -17.60 -28.93 -10.80
N LYS A 418 -16.94 -27.80 -11.10
CA LYS A 418 -15.47 -27.76 -11.20
C LYS A 418 -14.81 -28.00 -9.83
N LEU A 419 -15.41 -27.53 -8.73
CA LEU A 419 -14.93 -27.83 -7.38
C LEU A 419 -14.99 -29.32 -7.06
N GLU A 420 -16.08 -30.02 -7.40
CA GLU A 420 -16.17 -31.47 -7.18
C GLU A 420 -15.18 -32.24 -8.07
N GLU A 421 -14.96 -31.81 -9.32
CA GLU A 421 -13.89 -32.35 -10.18
C GLU A 421 -12.50 -32.22 -9.52
N ILE A 422 -12.17 -31.01 -9.03
CA ILE A 422 -10.91 -30.74 -8.34
C ILE A 422 -10.79 -31.60 -7.08
N LYS A 423 -11.85 -31.71 -6.30
CA LYS A 423 -11.88 -32.51 -5.06
C LYS A 423 -11.57 -33.99 -5.32
N LEU A 424 -12.10 -34.56 -6.40
CA LEU A 424 -11.78 -35.93 -6.80
C LEU A 424 -10.29 -36.09 -7.13
N LYS A 425 -9.74 -35.19 -7.96
CA LYS A 425 -8.30 -35.19 -8.31
C LYS A 425 -7.39 -34.98 -7.09
N LEU A 426 -7.81 -34.15 -6.13
CA LEU A 426 -7.09 -33.94 -4.88
C LEU A 426 -7.05 -35.23 -4.05
N LYS A 427 -8.16 -35.97 -3.95
CA LYS A 427 -8.21 -37.27 -3.27
C LYS A 427 -7.28 -38.30 -3.92
N GLU A 428 -7.23 -38.35 -5.25
CA GLU A 428 -6.30 -39.22 -5.98
C GLU A 428 -4.83 -38.89 -5.70
N LYS A 429 -4.52 -37.62 -5.43
CA LYS A 429 -3.20 -37.14 -4.98
C LYS A 429 -2.94 -37.38 -3.48
N GLY A 430 -3.87 -37.99 -2.74
CA GLY A 430 -3.72 -38.29 -1.32
C GLY A 430 -3.94 -37.09 -0.39
N TYR A 431 -4.59 -36.02 -0.85
CA TYR A 431 -4.94 -34.88 0.00
C TYR A 431 -6.00 -35.26 1.04
N VAL A 432 -5.73 -34.88 2.29
CA VAL A 432 -6.65 -34.99 3.42
C VAL A 432 -6.89 -33.58 3.97
N PRO A 433 -8.15 -33.14 4.10
CA PRO A 433 -8.46 -31.82 4.66
C PRO A 433 -7.99 -31.68 6.11
N ASP A 434 -7.35 -30.56 6.43
CA ASP A 434 -6.93 -30.27 7.81
C ASP A 434 -8.05 -29.54 8.56
N THR A 435 -8.85 -30.31 9.30
CA THR A 435 -10.01 -29.80 10.06
C THR A 435 -9.64 -28.96 11.27
N ASN A 436 -8.35 -28.88 11.66
CA ASN A 436 -7.90 -27.97 12.71
C ASN A 436 -8.08 -26.50 12.34
N PHE A 437 -8.21 -26.19 11.04
CA PHE A 437 -8.51 -24.83 10.58
C PHE A 437 -9.99 -24.44 10.73
N VAL A 438 -10.86 -25.37 11.12
CA VAL A 438 -12.26 -25.11 11.46
C VAL A 438 -12.46 -25.19 12.97
N LEU A 439 -12.44 -24.03 13.61
CA LEU A 439 -12.48 -23.87 15.07
C LEU A 439 -13.92 -23.86 15.65
N HIS A 440 -14.89 -24.31 14.86
CA HIS A 440 -16.26 -24.56 15.30
C HIS A 440 -16.35 -25.95 15.91
N ASP A 441 -17.14 -26.08 16.97
CA ASP A 441 -17.42 -27.37 17.60
C ASP A 441 -18.49 -28.09 16.77
N LEU A 442 -18.03 -28.83 15.76
CA LEU A 442 -18.84 -29.53 14.76
C LEU A 442 -18.22 -30.90 14.51
N GLU A 443 -19.02 -31.83 13.99
CA GLU A 443 -18.53 -33.12 13.51
C GLU A 443 -17.52 -32.94 12.36
N HIS A 444 -16.62 -33.92 12.21
CA HIS A 444 -15.50 -33.85 11.26
C HIS A 444 -15.97 -33.62 9.81
N GLU A 445 -17.04 -34.31 9.40
CA GLU A 445 -17.62 -34.21 8.05
C GLU A 445 -18.13 -32.80 7.73
N HIS A 446 -18.75 -32.13 8.71
CA HIS A 446 -19.22 -30.76 8.59
C HIS A 446 -18.05 -29.77 8.48
N LYS A 447 -16.94 -30.03 9.19
CA LYS A 447 -15.71 -29.23 9.07
C LYS A 447 -15.10 -29.34 7.68
N GLU A 448 -15.05 -30.54 7.11
CA GLU A 448 -14.56 -30.76 5.74
C GLU A 448 -15.42 -30.04 4.69
N ALA A 449 -16.75 -30.09 4.85
CA ALA A 449 -17.67 -29.40 3.96
C ALA A 449 -17.44 -27.88 3.96
N LEU A 450 -17.21 -27.28 5.14
CA LEU A 450 -16.89 -25.86 5.26
C LEU A 450 -15.56 -25.52 4.57
N LEU A 451 -14.51 -26.32 4.76
CA LEU A 451 -13.21 -26.13 4.10
C LEU A 451 -13.31 -26.22 2.58
N ALA A 452 -14.14 -27.11 2.05
CA ALA A 452 -14.31 -27.29 0.61
C ALA A 452 -14.90 -26.05 -0.08
N GLN A 453 -15.66 -25.24 0.65
CA GLN A 453 -16.41 -24.10 0.12
C GLN A 453 -15.81 -22.75 0.50
N HIS A 454 -14.52 -22.69 0.86
CA HIS A 454 -13.82 -21.43 1.07
C HIS A 454 -13.76 -20.58 -0.20
N SER A 455 -13.80 -19.25 -0.02
CA SER A 455 -13.89 -18.30 -1.13
C SER A 455 -12.71 -18.38 -2.11
N GLU A 456 -11.51 -18.74 -1.64
CA GLU A 456 -10.36 -18.95 -2.52
C GLU A 456 -10.61 -20.08 -3.53
N LYS A 457 -11.20 -21.19 -3.07
CA LYS A 457 -11.46 -22.37 -3.91
C LYS A 457 -12.53 -22.02 -4.96
N LEU A 458 -13.57 -21.27 -4.57
CA LEU A 458 -14.59 -20.76 -5.50
C LEU A 458 -13.98 -19.84 -6.57
N ALA A 459 -13.12 -18.89 -6.16
CA ALA A 459 -12.44 -17.99 -7.09
C ALA A 459 -11.51 -18.74 -8.07
N ILE A 460 -10.81 -19.78 -7.60
CA ILE A 460 -9.97 -20.64 -8.46
C ILE A 460 -10.83 -21.43 -9.44
N ALA A 461 -11.88 -22.08 -8.96
CA ALA A 461 -12.77 -22.87 -9.82
C ALA A 461 -13.40 -21.98 -10.91
N PHE A 462 -13.87 -20.77 -10.55
CA PHE A 462 -14.32 -19.78 -11.53
C PHE A 462 -13.22 -19.37 -12.51
N GLY A 463 -12.01 -19.12 -12.03
CA GLY A 463 -10.86 -18.78 -12.86
C GLY A 463 -10.53 -19.88 -13.88
N LEU A 464 -10.54 -21.15 -13.46
CA LEU A 464 -10.27 -22.30 -14.31
C LEU A 464 -11.30 -22.46 -15.43
N ILE A 465 -12.59 -22.26 -15.15
CA ILE A 465 -13.64 -22.39 -16.19
C ILE A 465 -13.72 -21.17 -17.11
N SER A 466 -13.25 -20.00 -16.66
CA SER A 466 -13.49 -18.72 -17.35
C SER A 466 -12.28 -18.19 -18.12
N THR A 467 -11.13 -18.85 -18.04
CA THR A 467 -9.87 -18.41 -18.67
C THR A 467 -9.21 -19.54 -19.47
N PRO A 468 -8.49 -19.22 -20.58
CA PRO A 468 -7.86 -20.24 -21.42
C PRO A 468 -6.87 -21.14 -20.68
N ASP A 469 -6.70 -22.38 -21.13
CA ASP A 469 -5.75 -23.31 -20.51
C ASP A 469 -4.31 -22.80 -20.52
N GLY A 470 -3.58 -23.08 -19.43
CA GLY A 470 -2.23 -22.58 -19.18
C GLY A 470 -2.14 -21.10 -18.78
N SER A 471 -3.22 -20.31 -18.87
CA SER A 471 -3.20 -18.90 -18.46
C SER A 471 -3.10 -18.76 -16.94
N PRO A 472 -2.24 -17.85 -16.43
CA PRO A 472 -2.05 -17.67 -15.00
C PRO A 472 -3.31 -17.11 -14.34
N LEU A 473 -3.62 -17.61 -13.15
CA LEU A 473 -4.73 -17.09 -12.34
C LEU A 473 -4.19 -16.10 -11.30
N GLN A 474 -4.90 -15.00 -11.10
CA GLN A 474 -4.57 -14.02 -10.07
C GLN A 474 -5.77 -13.77 -9.17
N ILE A 475 -5.61 -14.11 -7.90
CA ILE A 475 -6.66 -14.03 -6.88
C ILE A 475 -6.18 -13.11 -5.78
N VAL A 476 -7.10 -12.33 -5.25
CA VAL A 476 -6.85 -11.51 -4.07
C VAL A 476 -7.84 -11.93 -2.98
N LYS A 477 -7.35 -11.99 -1.75
CA LYS A 477 -8.13 -12.27 -0.55
C LYS A 477 -7.94 -11.12 0.45
N ASN A 478 -9.01 -10.67 1.08
CA ASN A 478 -8.95 -9.62 2.10
C ASN A 478 -8.29 -10.08 3.41
N LEU A 479 -8.40 -11.38 3.72
CA LEU A 479 -7.82 -12.02 4.91
C LEU A 479 -6.65 -12.93 4.54
N ARG A 480 -5.85 -13.34 5.53
CA ARG A 480 -4.83 -14.37 5.37
C ARG A 480 -5.45 -15.69 4.87
N VAL A 481 -4.78 -16.34 3.92
CA VAL A 481 -5.18 -17.67 3.42
C VAL A 481 -4.93 -18.71 4.53
N CYS A 482 -5.89 -19.61 4.76
CA CYS A 482 -5.70 -20.67 5.76
C CYS A 482 -4.75 -21.77 5.25
N GLY A 483 -4.13 -22.52 6.16
CA GLY A 483 -3.14 -23.54 5.80
C GLY A 483 -3.71 -24.64 4.88
N ASP A 484 -4.95 -25.08 5.13
CA ASP A 484 -5.64 -26.02 4.26
C ASP A 484 -5.79 -25.50 2.83
N CYS A 485 -6.27 -24.25 2.67
CA CYS A 485 -6.40 -23.64 1.35
C CYS A 485 -5.03 -23.48 0.69
N HIS A 486 -3.99 -23.07 1.41
CA HIS A 486 -2.65 -22.97 0.86
C HIS A 486 -2.16 -24.33 0.29
N THR A 487 -2.37 -25.43 1.01
CA THR A 487 -2.05 -26.79 0.54
C THR A 487 -2.88 -27.19 -0.69
N VAL A 488 -4.19 -26.88 -0.69
CA VAL A 488 -5.07 -27.17 -1.84
C VAL A 488 -4.61 -26.41 -3.08
N ILE A 489 -4.33 -25.11 -2.96
CA ILE A 489 -3.94 -24.26 -4.09
C ILE A 489 -2.62 -24.75 -4.70
N LYS A 490 -1.68 -25.19 -3.85
CA LYS A 490 -0.44 -25.83 -4.26
C LYS A 490 -0.70 -27.06 -5.14
N LEU A 491 -1.54 -27.99 -4.66
CA LEU A 491 -1.89 -29.20 -5.41
C LEU A 491 -2.66 -28.88 -6.70
N VAL A 492 -3.58 -27.91 -6.67
CA VAL A 492 -4.32 -27.48 -7.86
C VAL A 492 -3.37 -26.91 -8.92
N SER A 493 -2.34 -26.16 -8.52
CA SER A 493 -1.32 -25.65 -9.46
C SER A 493 -0.56 -26.77 -10.20
N GLU A 494 -0.38 -27.92 -9.54
CA GLU A 494 0.23 -29.11 -10.12
C GLU A 494 -0.74 -29.86 -11.03
N ILE A 495 -1.95 -30.12 -10.53
CA ILE A 495 -3.00 -30.91 -11.20
C ILE A 495 -3.45 -30.25 -12.51
N GLU A 496 -3.69 -28.94 -12.48
CA GLU A 496 -4.19 -28.19 -13.64
C GLU A 496 -3.04 -27.60 -14.48
N GLY A 497 -1.78 -27.77 -14.04
CA GLY A 497 -0.60 -27.25 -14.76
C GLY A 497 -0.61 -25.73 -14.92
N ARG A 498 -1.18 -24.99 -13.96
CA ARG A 498 -1.34 -23.54 -14.02
C ARG A 498 -0.56 -22.83 -12.91
N ASN A 499 0.02 -21.67 -13.26
CA ASN A 499 0.54 -20.74 -12.26
C ASN A 499 -0.63 -20.02 -11.59
N ILE A 500 -0.70 -20.08 -10.26
CA ILE A 500 -1.73 -19.38 -9.48
C ILE A 500 -1.02 -18.40 -8.55
N VAL A 501 -1.35 -17.12 -8.68
CA VAL A 501 -0.86 -16.06 -7.80
C VAL A 501 -1.99 -15.68 -6.86
N VAL A 502 -1.78 -15.86 -5.56
CA VAL A 502 -2.76 -15.43 -4.55
C VAL A 502 -2.13 -14.34 -3.70
N ARG A 503 -2.75 -13.16 -3.67
CA ARG A 503 -2.43 -12.09 -2.73
C ARG A 503 -3.36 -12.20 -1.54
N ASP A 504 -2.81 -12.42 -0.35
CA ASP A 504 -3.57 -12.32 0.89
C ASP A 504 -3.34 -10.96 1.56
N SER A 505 -3.81 -10.79 2.80
CA SER A 505 -3.64 -9.55 3.57
C SER A 505 -2.17 -9.17 3.81
N ASN A 506 -1.24 -10.13 3.72
CA ASN A 506 0.15 -9.97 4.13
C ASN A 506 1.11 -9.99 2.94
N ARG A 507 0.90 -10.88 1.96
CA ARG A 507 1.88 -11.14 0.89
C ARG A 507 1.28 -11.80 -0.36
N PHE A 508 2.12 -11.97 -1.37
CA PHE A 508 1.85 -12.79 -2.55
C PHE A 508 2.42 -14.20 -2.38
N HIS A 509 1.63 -15.18 -2.80
CA HIS A 509 2.00 -16.58 -2.89
C HIS A 509 1.95 -16.98 -4.37
N HIS A 510 3.08 -17.45 -4.90
CA HIS A 510 3.19 -17.95 -6.27
C HIS A 510 3.17 -19.47 -6.22
N PHE A 511 2.04 -20.06 -6.62
CA PHE A 511 1.87 -21.50 -6.69
C PHE A 511 2.19 -21.99 -8.09
N LYS A 512 3.17 -22.90 -8.20
CA LYS A 512 3.63 -23.47 -9.47
C LYS A 512 4.10 -24.90 -9.26
N GLY A 513 3.52 -25.84 -10.00
CA GLY A 513 3.96 -27.23 -10.04
C GLY A 513 4.01 -27.89 -8.66
N GLY A 514 3.02 -27.63 -7.80
CA GLY A 514 2.99 -28.24 -6.47
C GLY A 514 3.92 -27.59 -5.45
N SER A 515 4.40 -26.36 -5.71
CA SER A 515 5.24 -25.58 -4.78
C SER A 515 4.68 -24.18 -4.60
N CYS A 516 5.05 -23.51 -3.50
CA CYS A 516 4.74 -22.10 -3.26
C CYS A 516 6.03 -21.30 -3.05
N SER A 517 6.10 -20.08 -3.56
CA SER A 517 7.26 -19.18 -3.40
C SER A 517 7.64 -18.90 -1.94
N CYS A 518 6.74 -19.14 -0.98
CA CYS A 518 7.05 -18.96 0.43
C CYS A 518 7.81 -20.13 1.09
N GLY A 519 8.01 -21.24 0.40
CA GLY A 519 8.70 -22.41 0.95
C GLY A 519 8.02 -23.02 2.19
N ASP A 520 6.69 -22.86 2.30
CA ASP A 520 5.87 -23.29 3.44
C ASP A 520 6.23 -22.61 4.78
N PHE A 521 7.05 -21.55 4.74
CA PHE A 521 7.26 -20.64 5.84
C PHE A 521 6.17 -19.55 5.82
N TRP A 522 4.96 -19.91 6.26
CA TRP A 522 3.78 -19.05 6.11
C TRP A 522 3.29 -18.33 7.33
#